data_AF-B1T0P2-F1
#
_entry.id   AF-B1T0P2-F1
#
_cell.length_a   1.000
_cell.length_b   1.000
_cell.length_c   1.000
_cell.angle_alpha   90.00
_cell.angle_beta   90.00
_cell.angle_gamma   90.00
#
_symmetry.space_group_name_H-M   'P 1'
#
loop_
_entity.id
_entity.type
_entity.pdbx_description
1 polymer ?
#
loop_
_entity_poly.entity_id
_entity_poly.type
_entity_poly.pdbx_seq_one_letter_code
_entity_poly.pdbx_strand_id
1 'polypeptide(L)'
;MIDAKRRIAALACARQRLIRQDDRLRKRIASLSREREAIELACDEQRARVQEIDQAVVRERSRIDAMTRNGQLVPIDVLMQSNRCVDSFSRERATLVARLDRLVEEAGSKESETAQAWRAVAMNGLRDTIYAESIDVIRNKVTAHRDRRVDEEAEEMAWMCRVAAARIDE
;
A
#
# COMPACT_ATOMS: atom_id res chain seq x y z
N MET A 1 6.65 -2.95 -41.69
CA MET A 1 6.95 -4.07 -40.74
C MET A 1 7.98 -3.73 -39.65
N ILE A 2 9.10 -3.04 -39.95
CA ILE A 2 10.15 -2.72 -38.95
C ILE A 2 9.62 -1.83 -37.82
N ASP A 3 8.79 -0.83 -38.13
CA ASP A 3 8.20 0.06 -37.12
C ASP A 3 7.29 -0.67 -36.11
N ALA A 4 6.40 -1.53 -36.59
CA ALA A 4 5.51 -2.32 -35.72
C ALA A 4 6.28 -3.24 -34.75
N LYS A 5 7.37 -3.88 -35.22
CA LYS A 5 8.26 -4.69 -34.36
C LYS A 5 8.90 -3.83 -33.27
N ARG A 6 9.39 -2.62 -33.60
CA ARG A 6 9.97 -1.69 -32.61
C ARG A 6 8.94 -1.26 -31.56
N ARG A 7 7.72 -0.93 -31.98
CA ARG A 7 6.64 -0.52 -31.07
C ARG A 7 6.22 -1.65 -30.12
N ILE A 8 6.06 -2.88 -30.62
CA ILE A 8 5.77 -4.04 -29.76
C ILE A 8 6.90 -4.27 -28.75
N ALA A 9 8.17 -4.20 -29.20
CA ALA A 9 9.31 -4.38 -28.29
C ALA A 9 9.38 -3.29 -27.21
N ALA A 10 9.07 -2.03 -27.55
CA ALA A 10 9.01 -0.94 -26.60
C ALA A 10 7.92 -1.16 -25.54
N LEU A 11 6.71 -1.57 -25.95
CA LEU A 11 5.63 -1.90 -25.03
C LEU A 11 5.98 -3.10 -24.14
N ALA A 12 6.57 -4.15 -24.70
CA ALA A 12 7.03 -5.30 -23.92
C ALA A 12 8.10 -4.91 -22.87
N CYS A 13 9.03 -4.02 -23.24
CA CYS A 13 10.00 -3.47 -22.29
C CYS A 13 9.33 -2.65 -21.18
N ALA A 14 8.32 -1.84 -21.52
CA ALA A 14 7.54 -1.08 -20.54
C ALA A 14 6.80 -2.01 -19.55
N ARG A 15 6.18 -3.09 -20.03
CA ARG A 15 5.56 -4.12 -19.19
C ARG A 15 6.57 -4.77 -18.24
N GLN A 16 7.75 -5.14 -18.72
CA GLN A 16 8.81 -5.68 -17.86
C GLN A 16 9.27 -4.69 -16.78
N ARG A 17 9.26 -3.39 -17.06
CA ARG A 17 9.57 -2.35 -16.06
C ARG A 17 8.47 -2.26 -15.01
N LEU A 18 7.19 -2.34 -15.42
CA LEU A 18 6.05 -2.36 -14.48
C LEU A 18 6.11 -3.56 -13.54
N ILE A 19 6.39 -4.77 -14.04
CA ILE A 19 6.53 -5.97 -13.21
C ILE A 19 7.58 -5.77 -12.11
N ARG A 20 8.76 -5.23 -12.48
CA ARG A 20 9.82 -4.93 -11.50
C ARG A 20 9.40 -3.86 -10.50
N GLN A 21 8.60 -2.88 -10.91
CA GLN A 21 8.06 -1.87 -10.01
C GLN A 21 7.02 -2.46 -9.04
N ASP A 22 6.14 -3.34 -9.52
CA ASP A 22 5.17 -4.04 -8.69
C ASP A 22 5.83 -4.93 -7.65
N ASP A 23 6.89 -5.65 -8.01
CA ASP A 23 7.67 -6.43 -7.03
C ASP A 23 8.25 -5.55 -5.92
N ARG A 24 8.73 -4.35 -6.28
CA ARG A 24 9.23 -3.38 -5.29
C ARG A 24 8.10 -2.83 -4.41
N LEU A 25 6.95 -2.51 -4.99
CA LEU A 25 5.78 -2.03 -4.25
C LEU A 25 5.25 -3.11 -3.30
N ARG A 26 5.16 -4.37 -3.73
CA ARG A 26 4.74 -5.49 -2.88
C ARG A 26 5.70 -5.70 -1.71
N LYS A 27 7.01 -5.61 -1.95
CA LYS A 27 8.02 -5.64 -0.88
C LYS A 27 7.86 -4.46 0.09
N ARG A 28 7.57 -3.26 -0.43
CA ARG A 28 7.31 -2.07 0.41
C ARG A 28 6.05 -2.24 1.25
N ILE A 29 4.96 -2.75 0.67
CA ILE A 29 3.71 -3.06 1.39
C ILE A 29 4.00 -4.04 2.52
N ALA A 30 4.71 -5.14 2.26
CA ALA A 30 5.07 -6.10 3.30
C ALA A 30 5.92 -5.49 4.41
N SER A 31 6.86 -4.59 4.08
CA SER A 31 7.64 -3.84 5.08
C SER A 31 6.75 -2.95 5.93
N LEU A 32 5.87 -2.18 5.30
CA LEU A 32 4.94 -1.28 5.98
C LEU A 32 3.96 -2.02 6.89
N SER A 33 3.48 -3.20 6.47
CA SER A 33 2.65 -4.05 7.32
C SER A 33 3.40 -4.49 8.58
N ARG A 34 4.66 -4.92 8.48
CA ARG A 34 5.47 -5.27 9.66
C ARG A 34 5.76 -4.07 10.56
N GLU A 35 6.08 -2.92 9.97
CA GLU A 35 6.29 -1.67 10.72
C GLU A 35 5.01 -1.31 11.49
N ARG A 36 3.83 -1.41 10.85
CA ARG A 36 2.54 -1.17 11.51
C ARG A 36 2.29 -2.16 12.64
N GLU A 37 2.48 -3.46 12.42
CA GLU A 37 2.30 -4.50 13.46
C GLU A 37 3.19 -4.22 14.68
N ALA A 38 4.44 -3.78 14.46
CA ALA A 38 5.33 -3.40 15.55
C ALA A 38 4.83 -2.16 16.33
N ILE A 39 4.27 -1.16 15.63
CA ILE A 39 3.68 0.03 16.26
C ILE A 39 2.40 -0.33 17.03
N GLU A 40 1.58 -1.23 16.51
CA GLU A 40 0.38 -1.72 17.19
C GLU A 40 0.73 -2.47 18.48
N LEU A 41 1.75 -3.33 18.44
CA LEU A 41 2.27 -3.98 19.64
C LEU A 41 2.76 -2.95 20.67
N ALA A 42 3.50 -1.93 20.23
CA ALA A 42 3.96 -0.86 21.11
C ALA A 42 2.78 -0.04 21.68
N CYS A 43 1.71 0.17 20.92
CA CYS A 43 0.48 0.79 21.41
C CYS A 43 -0.15 -0.05 22.53
N ASP A 44 -0.24 -1.36 22.35
CA ASP A 44 -0.86 -2.26 23.32
C ASP A 44 -0.05 -2.34 24.62
N GLU A 45 1.28 -2.43 24.53
CA GLU A 45 2.17 -2.32 25.70
C GLU A 45 1.97 -1.00 26.43
N GLN A 46 1.84 0.10 25.68
CA GLN A 46 1.68 1.42 26.26
C GLN A 46 0.29 1.59 26.92
N ARG A 47 -0.77 1.04 26.33
CA ARG A 47 -2.12 0.99 26.93
C ARG A 47 -2.11 0.20 28.23
N ALA A 48 -1.43 -0.94 28.27
CA ALA A 48 -1.30 -1.74 29.50
C ALA A 48 -0.64 -0.93 30.62
N ARG A 49 0.47 -0.22 30.33
CA ARG A 49 1.13 0.65 31.32
C ARG A 49 0.23 1.78 31.81
N VAL A 50 -0.56 2.41 30.93
CA VAL A 50 -1.54 3.43 31.34
C VAL A 50 -2.57 2.84 32.31
N GLN A 51 -3.08 1.63 32.03
CA GLN A 51 -4.03 0.93 32.90
C GLN A 51 -3.42 0.59 34.26
N GLU A 52 -2.16 0.17 34.32
CA GLU A 52 -1.45 -0.09 35.58
C GLU A 52 -1.36 1.17 36.45
N ILE A 53 -1.05 2.33 35.85
CA ILE A 53 -1.02 3.61 36.55
C ILE A 53 -2.42 4.02 37.00
N ASP A 54 -3.44 3.85 36.16
CA ASP A 54 -4.83 4.15 36.53
C ASP A 54 -5.26 3.32 37.75
N GLN A 55 -4.90 2.04 37.80
CA GLN A 55 -5.12 1.18 38.97
C GLN A 55 -4.32 1.63 40.19
N ALA A 56 -3.09 2.10 40.03
CA ALA A 56 -2.29 2.64 41.13
C ALA A 56 -2.92 3.92 41.71
N VAL A 57 -3.39 4.83 40.86
CA VAL A 57 -4.12 6.05 41.27
C VAL A 57 -5.39 5.70 42.04
N VAL A 58 -6.19 4.76 41.55
CA VAL A 58 -7.42 4.33 42.22
C VAL A 58 -7.12 3.71 43.58
N ARG A 59 -6.07 2.89 43.68
CA ARG A 59 -5.64 2.29 44.96
C ARG A 59 -5.21 3.34 45.97
N GLU A 60 -4.38 4.31 45.57
CA GLU A 60 -3.95 5.38 46.47
C GLU A 60 -5.10 6.30 46.89
N ARG A 61 -6.01 6.65 45.97
CA ARG A 61 -7.21 7.43 46.32
C ARG A 61 -8.09 6.68 47.30
N SER A 62 -8.33 5.38 47.08
CA SER A 62 -9.09 4.54 48.00
C SER A 62 -8.45 4.47 49.39
N ARG A 63 -7.11 4.44 49.46
CA ARG A 63 -6.36 4.48 50.71
C ARG A 63 -6.56 5.81 51.44
N ILE A 64 -6.46 6.94 50.73
CA ILE A 64 -6.75 8.27 51.28
C ILE A 64 -8.18 8.32 51.82
N ASP A 65 -9.16 7.89 51.04
CA ASP A 65 -10.57 7.87 51.42
C ASP A 65 -10.85 6.98 52.64
N ALA A 66 -10.11 5.89 52.81
CA ALA A 66 -10.25 5.01 53.97
C ALA A 66 -9.68 5.66 55.24
N MET A 67 -8.54 6.35 55.13
CA MET A 67 -7.93 7.06 56.26
C MET A 67 -8.78 8.25 56.73
N THR A 68 -9.48 8.93 55.82
CA THR A 68 -10.27 10.14 56.13
C THR A 68 -11.71 9.84 56.55
N ARG A 69 -12.24 8.65 56.24
CA ARG A 69 -13.65 8.28 56.45
C ARG A 69 -14.12 8.26 57.91
N ASN A 70 -13.24 7.94 58.85
CA ASN A 70 -13.62 7.68 60.25
C ASN A 70 -13.46 8.90 61.18
N GLY A 71 -13.16 10.09 60.64
CA GLY A 71 -12.98 11.31 61.44
C GLY A 71 -11.77 11.28 62.38
N GLN A 72 -10.89 10.28 62.26
CA GLN A 72 -9.65 10.20 63.02
C GLN A 72 -8.66 11.27 62.52
N LEU A 73 -7.92 11.87 63.44
CA LEU A 73 -6.88 12.84 63.12
C LEU A 73 -5.73 12.12 62.40
N VAL A 74 -5.68 12.25 61.08
CA VAL A 74 -4.55 11.79 60.26
C VAL A 74 -3.52 12.92 60.21
N PRO A 75 -2.22 12.64 60.46
CA PRO A 75 -1.18 13.65 60.31
C PRO A 75 -1.19 14.27 58.92
N ILE A 76 -1.12 15.60 58.85
CA ILE A 76 -1.14 16.36 57.59
C ILE A 76 -0.03 15.87 56.65
N ASP A 77 1.14 15.52 57.18
CA ASP A 77 2.27 15.01 56.41
C ASP A 77 1.95 13.71 55.64
N VAL A 78 1.15 12.81 56.24
CA VAL A 78 0.75 11.53 55.62
C VAL A 78 -0.23 11.77 54.47
N LEU A 79 -1.16 12.71 54.64
CA LEU A 79 -2.09 13.13 53.58
C LEU A 79 -1.35 13.85 52.44
N MET A 80 -0.43 14.75 52.78
CA MET A 80 0.41 15.45 51.80
C MET A 80 1.28 14.47 51.00
N GLN A 81 1.88 13.46 51.65
CA GLN A 81 2.66 12.45 50.96
C GLN A 81 1.80 11.61 50.01
N SER A 82 0.60 11.22 50.43
CA SER A 82 -0.32 10.45 49.59
C SER A 82 -0.81 11.27 48.39
N ASN A 83 -1.10 12.57 48.57
CA ASN A 83 -1.43 13.47 47.46
C ASN A 83 -0.26 13.63 46.48
N ARG A 84 0.98 13.77 46.97
CA ARG A 84 2.17 13.81 46.10
C ARG A 84 2.34 12.52 45.28
N CYS A 85 2.00 11.36 45.83
CA CYS A 85 2.00 10.10 45.09
C CYS A 85 0.96 10.11 43.96
N VAL A 86 -0.27 10.56 44.24
CA VAL A 86 -1.33 10.69 43.22
C VAL A 86 -0.93 11.68 42.12
N ASP A 87 -0.31 12.81 42.48
CA ASP A 87 0.20 13.79 41.51
C ASP A 87 1.32 13.20 40.65
N SER A 88 2.22 12.43 41.26
CA SER A 88 3.30 11.71 40.56
C SER A 88 2.74 10.75 39.52
N PHE A 89 1.79 9.90 39.90
CA PHE A 89 1.12 8.99 38.98
C PHE A 89 0.35 9.73 37.89
N SER A 90 -0.28 10.85 38.21
CA SER A 90 -1.01 11.65 37.22
C SER A 90 -0.09 12.25 36.16
N ARG A 91 1.11 12.70 36.55
CA ARG A 91 2.15 13.16 35.61
C ARG A 91 2.67 12.02 34.74
N GLU A 92 2.95 10.88 35.34
CA GLU A 92 3.42 9.69 34.61
C GLU A 92 2.36 9.18 33.63
N ARG A 93 1.09 9.16 34.03
CA ARG A 93 -0.03 8.87 33.13
C ARG A 93 -0.06 9.83 31.94
N ALA A 94 0.10 11.13 32.17
CA ALA A 94 0.10 12.13 31.11
C ALA A 94 1.24 11.91 30.10
N THR A 95 2.44 11.56 30.56
CA THR A 95 3.56 11.24 29.66
C THR A 95 3.31 9.95 28.88
N LEU A 96 2.73 8.93 29.51
CA LEU A 96 2.40 7.68 28.83
C LEU A 96 1.32 7.87 27.77
N VAL A 97 0.28 8.66 28.06
CA VAL A 97 -0.79 8.99 27.10
C VAL A 97 -0.23 9.77 25.92
N ALA A 98 0.58 10.80 26.17
CA ALA A 98 1.22 11.57 25.09
C ALA A 98 2.10 10.69 24.17
N ARG A 99 2.75 9.66 24.73
CA ARG A 99 3.50 8.67 23.94
C ARG A 99 2.57 7.77 23.12
N LEU A 100 1.44 7.34 23.70
CA LEU A 100 0.44 6.55 23.00
C LEU A 100 -0.14 7.32 21.81
N ASP A 101 -0.48 8.60 21.99
CA ASP A 101 -1.01 9.46 20.92
C ASP A 101 -0.04 9.53 19.73
N ARG A 102 1.26 9.71 19.99
CA ARG A 102 2.29 9.71 18.93
C ARG A 102 2.37 8.37 18.19
N LEU A 103 2.27 7.25 18.89
CA LEU A 103 2.29 5.92 18.27
C LEU A 103 1.03 5.71 17.40
N VAL A 104 -0.12 6.19 17.84
CA VAL A 104 -1.38 6.14 17.07
C VAL A 104 -1.27 6.99 15.79
N GLU A 105 -0.71 8.19 15.88
CA GLU A 105 -0.44 9.04 14.71
C GLU A 105 0.53 8.35 13.73
N GLU A 106 1.59 7.73 14.24
CA GLU A 106 2.56 6.99 13.43
C GLU A 106 1.90 5.81 12.72
N ALA A 107 1.07 5.03 13.43
CA ALA A 107 0.30 3.93 12.83
C ALA A 107 -0.62 4.42 11.70
N GLY A 108 -1.33 5.52 11.91
CA GLY A 108 -2.17 6.15 10.88
C GLY A 108 -1.39 6.60 9.66
N SER A 109 -0.18 7.13 9.85
CA SER A 109 0.74 7.47 8.76
C SER A 109 1.12 6.23 7.93
N LYS A 110 1.47 5.13 8.59
CA LYS A 110 1.80 3.85 7.91
C LYS A 110 0.61 3.27 7.15
N GLU A 111 -0.60 3.39 7.68
CA GLU A 111 -1.81 2.96 6.98
C GLU A 111 -2.03 3.76 5.69
N SER A 112 -1.84 5.08 5.74
CA SER A 112 -1.91 5.96 4.56
C SER A 112 -0.85 5.61 3.51
N GLU A 113 0.41 5.39 3.92
CA GLU A 113 1.48 4.95 3.02
C GLU A 113 1.14 3.59 2.36
N THR A 114 0.58 2.67 3.14
CA THR A 114 0.18 1.33 2.65
C THR A 114 -0.94 1.45 1.62
N ALA A 115 -1.95 2.28 1.90
CA ALA A 115 -3.04 2.54 0.97
C ALA A 115 -2.54 3.17 -0.34
N GLN A 116 -1.60 4.12 -0.27
CA GLN A 116 -0.98 4.72 -1.46
C GLN A 116 -0.21 3.69 -2.29
N ALA A 117 0.56 2.80 -1.65
CA ALA A 117 1.28 1.74 -2.33
C ALA A 117 0.34 0.75 -3.03
N TRP A 118 -0.77 0.37 -2.39
CA TRP A 118 -1.80 -0.47 -3.01
C TRP A 118 -2.45 0.19 -4.23
N ARG A 119 -2.77 1.48 -4.16
CA ARG A 119 -3.27 2.22 -5.34
C ARG A 119 -2.25 2.22 -6.47
N ALA A 120 -0.95 2.37 -6.16
CA ALA A 120 0.10 2.31 -7.17
C ALA A 120 0.18 0.94 -7.87
N VAL A 121 0.06 -0.16 -7.11
CA VAL A 121 -0.01 -1.52 -7.66
C VAL A 121 -1.24 -1.68 -8.58
N ALA A 122 -2.41 -1.21 -8.14
CA ALA A 122 -3.62 -1.27 -8.96
C ALA A 122 -3.46 -0.49 -10.29
N MET A 123 -2.87 0.71 -10.22
CA MET A 123 -2.60 1.52 -11.41
C MET A 123 -1.59 0.86 -12.36
N ASN A 124 -0.61 0.14 -11.83
CA ASN A 124 0.32 -0.63 -12.66
C ASN A 124 -0.37 -1.80 -13.35
N GLY A 125 -1.30 -2.49 -12.67
CA GLY A 125 -2.16 -3.49 -13.27
C GLY A 125 -2.94 -2.94 -14.47
N LEU A 126 -3.57 -1.77 -14.32
CA LEU A 126 -4.28 -1.11 -15.43
C LEU A 126 -3.35 -0.77 -16.60
N ARG A 127 -2.15 -0.25 -16.33
CA ARG A 127 -1.16 0.06 -17.38
C ARG A 127 -0.69 -1.20 -18.10
N ASP A 128 -0.49 -2.30 -17.39
CA ASP A 128 -0.10 -3.58 -18.02
C ASP A 128 -1.17 -4.07 -18.99
N THR A 129 -2.46 -4.00 -18.59
CA THR A 129 -3.58 -4.32 -19.48
C THR A 129 -3.58 -3.46 -20.75
N ILE A 130 -3.44 -2.14 -20.61
CA ILE A 130 -3.38 -1.22 -21.77
C ILE A 130 -2.22 -1.58 -22.69
N TYR A 131 -1.04 -1.89 -22.13
CA TYR A 131 0.11 -2.29 -22.94
C TYR A 131 -0.10 -3.64 -23.62
N ALA A 132 -0.74 -4.60 -22.96
CA ALA A 132 -1.08 -5.89 -23.55
C ALA A 132 -2.03 -5.71 -24.75
N GLU A 133 -3.14 -5.00 -24.55
CA GLU A 133 -4.12 -4.71 -25.61
C GLU A 133 -3.48 -3.94 -26.78
N SER A 134 -2.63 -2.97 -26.48
CA SER A 134 -1.91 -2.20 -27.51
C SER A 134 -0.99 -3.06 -28.37
N ILE A 135 -0.31 -4.04 -27.76
CA ILE A 135 0.51 -5.01 -28.50
C ILE A 135 -0.36 -5.84 -29.44
N ASP A 136 -1.50 -6.33 -28.96
CA ASP A 136 -2.39 -7.18 -29.75
C ASP A 136 -3.05 -6.41 -30.90
N VAL A 137 -3.46 -5.16 -30.68
CA VAL A 137 -3.93 -4.28 -31.76
C VAL A 137 -2.86 -4.08 -32.84
N ILE A 138 -1.60 -3.87 -32.46
CA ILE A 138 -0.51 -3.72 -33.44
C ILE A 138 -0.31 -5.03 -34.22
N ARG A 139 -0.33 -6.19 -33.55
CA ARG A 139 -0.22 -7.49 -34.21
C ARG A 139 -1.35 -7.72 -35.22
N ASN A 140 -2.59 -7.48 -34.82
CA ASN A 140 -3.77 -7.65 -35.68
C ASN A 140 -3.74 -6.72 -36.90
N LYS A 141 -3.26 -5.48 -36.73
CA LYS A 141 -3.06 -4.57 -37.86
C LYS A 141 -1.98 -5.07 -38.82
N VAL A 142 -0.87 -5.60 -38.31
CA VAL A 142 0.20 -6.14 -39.15
C VAL A 142 -0.25 -7.39 -39.92
N THR A 143 -1.00 -8.29 -39.29
CA THR A 143 -1.56 -9.47 -39.96
C THR A 143 -2.55 -9.05 -41.04
N ALA A 144 -3.52 -8.18 -40.72
CA ALA A 144 -4.50 -7.70 -41.71
C ALA A 144 -3.85 -7.01 -42.92
N HIS A 145 -2.76 -6.25 -42.72
CA HIS A 145 -2.01 -5.66 -43.84
C HIS A 145 -1.25 -6.71 -44.66
N ARG A 146 -0.74 -7.78 -44.03
CA ARG A 146 -0.06 -8.86 -44.72
C ARG A 146 -1.05 -9.67 -45.56
N ASP A 147 -2.21 -9.99 -45.00
CA ASP A 147 -3.23 -10.79 -45.67
C ASP A 147 -3.75 -10.07 -46.91
N ARG A 148 -4.07 -8.76 -46.79
CA ARG A 148 -4.46 -7.93 -47.95
C ARG A 148 -3.40 -7.89 -49.05
N ARG A 149 -2.11 -7.79 -48.69
CA ARG A 149 -1.03 -7.81 -49.68
C ARG A 149 -0.94 -9.14 -50.41
N VAL A 150 -1.16 -10.25 -49.71
CA VAL A 150 -1.17 -11.59 -50.33
C VAL A 150 -2.35 -11.73 -51.29
N ASP A 151 -3.53 -11.22 -50.91
CA ASP A 151 -4.71 -11.21 -51.78
C ASP A 151 -4.47 -10.35 -53.04
N GLU A 152 -3.92 -9.15 -52.87
CA GLU A 152 -3.53 -8.24 -53.98
C GLU A 152 -2.52 -8.92 -54.93
N GLU A 153 -1.45 -9.52 -54.40
CA GLU A 153 -0.43 -10.23 -55.19
C GLU A 153 -1.02 -11.44 -55.95
N ALA A 154 -1.97 -12.16 -55.34
CA ALA A 154 -2.66 -13.28 -55.98
C ALA A 154 -3.57 -12.82 -57.13
N GLU A 155 -4.30 -11.72 -56.96
CA GLU A 155 -5.13 -11.12 -58.01
C GLU A 155 -4.29 -10.60 -59.19
N GLU A 156 -3.17 -9.94 -58.93
CA GLU A 156 -2.23 -9.47 -59.96
C GLU A 156 -1.63 -10.62 -60.75
N MET A 157 -1.19 -11.70 -60.07
CA MET A 157 -0.70 -12.92 -60.70
C MET A 157 -1.78 -13.58 -61.57
N ALA A 158 -3.01 -13.71 -61.05
CA ALA A 158 -4.13 -14.27 -61.80
C ALA A 158 -4.50 -13.42 -63.02
N TRP A 159 -4.37 -12.09 -62.94
CA TRP A 159 -4.54 -11.19 -64.08
C TRP A 159 -3.43 -11.38 -65.12
N MET A 160 -2.16 -11.41 -64.71
CA MET A 160 -1.04 -11.64 -65.63
C MET A 160 -1.14 -12.98 -66.35
N CYS A 161 -1.51 -14.05 -65.64
CA CYS A 161 -1.74 -15.37 -66.25
C CYS A 161 -2.86 -15.34 -67.30
N ARG A 162 -3.96 -14.62 -67.03
CA ARG A 162 -5.06 -14.45 -68.00
C ARG A 162 -4.62 -13.68 -69.25
N VAL A 163 -3.86 -12.59 -69.08
CA VAL A 163 -3.32 -11.80 -70.20
C VAL A 163 -2.30 -12.61 -71.02
N ALA A 164 -1.44 -13.38 -70.36
CA ALA A 164 -0.46 -14.22 -71.03
C ALA A 164 -1.12 -15.36 -71.83
N ALA A 165 -2.14 -16.02 -71.28
CA ALA A 165 -2.90 -17.05 -71.98
C ALA A 165 -3.62 -16.48 -73.22
N ALA A 166 -4.24 -15.31 -73.11
CA ALA A 166 -4.92 -14.65 -74.23
C ALA A 166 -3.97 -14.24 -75.37
N ARG A 167 -2.67 -14.06 -75.10
CA ARG A 167 -1.63 -13.75 -76.09
C ARG A 167 -1.05 -14.97 -76.80
N ILE A 168 -1.31 -16.18 -76.31
CA ILE A 168 -0.81 -17.44 -76.92
C ILE A 168 -1.81 -17.95 -77.97
N ASP A 169 -3.07 -17.52 -77.90
CA ASP A 169 -4.14 -17.88 -78.83
C ASP A 169 -4.30 -16.89 -80.02
N GLU A 170 -3.39 -15.91 -80.17
CA GLU A 170 -3.19 -15.06 -81.37
C GLU A 170 -1.98 -15.51 -82.20
#